data_AF-A0A812RC22-F1
#
_entry.id   AF-A0A812RC22-F1
#
_cell.length_a   1.000
_cell.length_b   1.000
_cell.length_c   1.000
_cell.angle_alpha   90.00
_cell.angle_beta   90.00
_cell.angle_gamma   90.00
#
_symmetry.space_group_name_H-M   'P 1'
#
loop_
_entity.id
_entity.type
_entity.pdbx_description
1 polymer ?
#
loop_
_entity_poly.entity_id
_entity_poly.type
_entity_poly.pdbx_seq_one_letter_code
_entity_poly.pdbx_strand_id
1 'polypeptide(L)'
;MERYGVLERKPLLGIEVFAGSCRITAAHREAGVEMLDPVDLSESSLVLKAWLEQLIRGGGLNFIWLAPPRRSFSRSRTDGTGHLRRPPGDPEGDERVPEVRRENRLWELALYLAGAMCEAGGFFVIEHPRGSRAWELRVPLNVARVITNMWLQNGTPRLRAPRVIRGAFVEPSLMPAGRGRRAPQLSEATLTPQYRRHLREAGVCILGLAAALGCPLTSRTPARLVDRRLETVVNNAYRDGEKLYWITLGVLSVQRAFKLSGAYLKSTWAAIRAWRLLQPIQPRIPMTWYVLQCLLVVCLARGNAQRGQVREEWWGAMVAFWLAFIGMLRPGEVDQLRVGDFCFPEMPELAEGVGLVISIRQAKTRRVWAKQFVIVDSRELVEWCRWWTQGKKPKDRFLSLSRRRWSQLLVEGLEILDLSGCGFTLGSLRGGGACHHFKTQKNLGLLQFAGRWRRPETLRHYLQDALGIHALSQAPPSARAKLLQVYEQVPLLTTPPPSARASLL
;
A
#
# COMPACT_ATOMS: atom_id res chain seq x y z
N MET A 1 23.58 -13.37 -2.08
CA MET A 1 24.79 -13.88 -1.38
C MET A 1 25.88 -12.82 -1.39
N GLU A 2 26.31 -12.30 -2.55
CA GLU A 2 27.15 -11.09 -2.63
C GLU A 2 26.54 -9.89 -1.87
N ARG A 3 25.22 -9.70 -1.99
CA ARG A 3 24.47 -8.67 -1.25
C ARG A 3 24.53 -8.81 0.29
N TYR A 4 24.92 -9.97 0.81
CA TYR A 4 25.06 -10.25 2.25
C TYR A 4 26.52 -10.37 2.70
N GLY A 5 27.49 -10.03 1.85
CA GLY A 5 28.91 -9.99 2.22
C GLY A 5 29.60 -11.36 2.32
N VAL A 6 29.08 -12.39 1.67
CA VAL A 6 29.73 -13.72 1.63
C VAL A 6 30.95 -13.66 0.70
N LEU A 7 32.16 -13.66 1.28
CA LEU A 7 33.43 -13.76 0.56
C LEU A 7 33.66 -15.22 0.11
N GLU A 8 34.28 -15.40 -1.05
CA GLU A 8 34.42 -16.61 -1.90
C GLU A 8 34.33 -18.06 -1.33
N ARG A 9 33.60 -18.87 -2.11
CA ARG A 9 33.80 -20.29 -2.55
C ARG A 9 34.30 -21.35 -1.57
N LYS A 10 33.71 -21.48 -0.38
CA LYS A 10 33.47 -22.83 0.16
C LYS A 10 32.16 -23.36 -0.42
N PRO A 11 32.07 -24.64 -0.84
CA PRO A 11 30.79 -25.24 -1.18
C PRO A 11 29.85 -25.04 0.00
N LEU A 12 28.69 -24.46 -0.26
CA LEU A 12 27.75 -24.08 0.78
C LEU A 12 27.04 -25.33 1.27
N LEU A 13 27.45 -25.84 2.43
CA LEU A 13 26.75 -26.93 3.10
C LEU A 13 25.76 -26.38 4.14
N GLY A 14 24.48 -26.67 3.93
CA GLY A 14 23.39 -26.24 4.80
C GLY A 14 22.68 -27.38 5.51
N ILE A 15 21.89 -27.02 6.53
CA ILE A 15 20.95 -27.93 7.17
C ILE A 15 19.65 -27.21 7.51
N GLU A 16 18.52 -27.91 7.36
CA GLU A 16 17.21 -27.47 7.82
C GLU A 16 16.89 -28.13 9.17
N VAL A 17 16.52 -27.34 10.16
CA VAL A 17 16.17 -27.78 11.52
C VAL A 17 14.75 -27.36 11.85
N PHE A 18 13.99 -28.25 12.53
CA PHE A 18 12.54 -28.18 12.72
C PHE A 18 11.75 -28.41 11.41
N ALA A 19 12.28 -29.28 10.56
CA ALA A 19 11.88 -29.35 9.16
C ALA A 19 10.45 -29.85 8.88
N GLY A 20 9.74 -30.42 9.87
CA GLY A 20 8.39 -30.94 9.68
C GLY A 20 8.23 -31.73 8.37
N SER A 21 7.33 -31.29 7.49
CA SER A 21 7.25 -31.80 6.11
C SER A 21 8.19 -31.03 5.17
N CYS A 22 9.40 -31.56 4.98
CA CYS A 22 10.50 -31.11 4.11
C CYS A 22 10.11 -30.27 2.89
N ARG A 23 10.31 -28.94 2.92
CA ARG A 23 10.08 -28.09 1.71
C ARG A 23 11.27 -27.26 1.29
N ILE A 24 12.21 -26.97 2.19
CA ILE A 24 13.29 -26.03 1.88
C ILE A 24 14.57 -26.77 1.48
N THR A 25 14.92 -27.87 2.14
CA THR A 25 16.03 -28.73 1.71
C THR A 25 15.86 -29.17 0.24
N ALA A 26 14.68 -29.64 -0.15
CA ALA A 26 14.41 -30.05 -1.54
C ALA A 26 14.62 -28.89 -2.53
N ALA A 27 14.04 -27.71 -2.24
CA ALA A 27 14.17 -26.54 -3.10
C ALA A 27 15.62 -26.03 -3.22
N HIS A 28 16.42 -26.13 -2.16
CA HIS A 28 17.84 -25.77 -2.20
C HIS A 28 18.66 -26.78 -2.99
N ARG A 29 18.40 -28.09 -2.81
CA ARG A 29 19.02 -29.15 -3.61
C ARG A 29 18.71 -28.99 -5.11
N GLU A 30 17.45 -28.71 -5.46
CA GLU A 30 17.03 -28.40 -6.85
C GLU A 30 17.75 -27.16 -7.42
N ALA A 31 18.09 -26.19 -6.58
CA ALA A 31 18.87 -25.00 -6.96
C ALA A 31 20.38 -25.23 -6.96
N GLY A 32 20.86 -26.47 -6.77
CA GLY A 32 22.28 -26.81 -6.76
C GLY A 32 23.02 -26.44 -5.47
N VAL A 33 22.31 -26.20 -4.36
CA VAL A 33 22.90 -25.94 -3.04
C VAL A 33 22.98 -27.25 -2.25
N GLU A 34 24.15 -27.53 -1.67
CA GLU A 34 24.38 -28.73 -0.89
C GLU A 34 23.66 -28.64 0.47
N MET A 35 22.86 -29.65 0.79
CA MET A 35 22.07 -29.70 2.01
C MET A 35 22.19 -31.07 2.66
N LEU A 36 22.54 -31.10 3.95
CA LEU A 36 22.35 -32.28 4.79
C LEU A 36 20.87 -32.63 4.91
N ASP A 37 20.59 -33.87 5.31
CA ASP A 37 19.21 -34.28 5.54
C ASP A 37 18.58 -33.44 6.66
N PRO A 38 17.31 -33.03 6.47
CA PRO A 38 16.62 -32.19 7.43
C PRO A 38 16.45 -32.89 8.77
N VAL A 39 16.56 -32.14 9.86
CA VAL A 39 16.42 -32.65 11.23
C VAL A 39 15.17 -32.09 11.86
N ASP A 40 14.27 -32.95 12.31
CA ASP A 40 13.16 -32.55 13.17
C ASP A 40 13.54 -32.78 14.64
N LEU A 41 13.53 -31.70 15.42
CA LEU A 41 13.90 -31.73 16.83
C LEU A 41 12.66 -31.87 17.70
N SER A 42 12.54 -33.00 18.38
CA SER A 42 11.64 -33.17 19.53
C SER A 42 12.37 -32.80 20.83
N GLU A 43 11.62 -32.58 21.93
CA GLU A 43 12.19 -32.19 23.24
C GLU A 43 13.22 -33.18 23.80
N SER A 44 13.27 -34.42 23.29
CA SER A 44 14.08 -35.50 23.86
C SER A 44 15.44 -35.70 23.18
N SER A 45 15.82 -34.93 22.16
CA SER A 45 17.06 -35.20 21.42
C SER A 45 18.25 -34.33 21.81
N LEU A 46 18.75 -34.53 23.04
CA LEU A 46 20.02 -33.95 23.50
C LEU A 46 21.19 -34.37 22.59
N VAL A 47 21.13 -35.58 22.01
CA VAL A 47 22.12 -36.10 21.08
C VAL A 47 22.16 -35.28 19.78
N LEU A 48 21.00 -34.96 19.18
CA LEU A 48 20.97 -34.14 17.96
C LEU A 48 21.44 -32.71 18.22
N LYS A 49 21.15 -32.14 19.39
CA LYS A 49 21.68 -30.83 19.78
C LYS A 49 23.21 -30.84 19.83
N ALA A 50 23.81 -31.81 20.54
CA ALA A 50 25.27 -31.90 20.66
C ALA A 50 25.95 -32.11 19.30
N TRP A 51 25.37 -32.95 18.45
CA TRP A 51 25.85 -33.18 17.08
C TRP A 51 25.78 -31.90 16.22
N LEU A 52 24.65 -31.18 16.23
CA LEU A 52 24.51 -29.91 15.51
C LEU A 52 25.54 -28.88 15.99
N GLU A 53 25.76 -28.77 17.30
CA GLU A 53 26.76 -27.87 17.86
C GLU A 53 28.17 -28.21 17.42
N GLN A 54 28.54 -29.50 17.47
CA GLN A 54 29.83 -29.98 17.01
C GLN A 54 30.02 -29.69 15.52
N LEU A 55 28.98 -29.91 14.72
CA LEU A 55 29.00 -29.68 13.28
C LEU A 55 29.16 -28.19 12.93
N ILE A 56 28.45 -27.30 13.64
CA ILE A 56 28.59 -25.85 13.50
C ILE A 56 29.99 -25.39 13.93
N ARG A 57 30.45 -25.77 15.13
CA ARG A 57 31.74 -25.32 15.68
C ARG A 57 32.94 -25.91 14.95
N GLY A 58 32.80 -27.12 14.40
CA GLY A 58 33.81 -27.76 13.56
C GLY A 58 33.91 -27.17 12.15
N GLY A 59 33.06 -26.19 11.79
CA GLY A 59 33.03 -25.59 10.45
C GLY A 59 32.46 -26.53 9.38
N GLY A 60 31.76 -27.60 9.79
CA GLY A 60 31.08 -28.54 8.90
C GLY A 60 29.75 -28.02 8.35
N LEU A 61 29.30 -26.83 8.79
CA LEU A 61 28.15 -26.12 8.24
C LEU A 61 28.51 -24.69 7.93
N ASN A 62 28.04 -24.19 6.80
CA ASN A 62 28.12 -22.78 6.42
C ASN A 62 26.80 -22.07 6.67
N PHE A 63 25.68 -22.81 6.70
CA PHE A 63 24.39 -22.25 7.06
C PHE A 63 23.39 -23.17 7.70
N ILE A 64 22.45 -22.54 8.41
CA ILE A 64 21.34 -23.24 9.06
C ILE A 64 20.01 -22.53 8.79
N TRP A 65 19.00 -23.30 8.38
CA TRP A 65 17.62 -22.84 8.29
C TRP A 65 16.82 -23.37 9.48
N LEU A 66 16.20 -22.47 10.23
CA LEU A 66 15.48 -22.78 11.47
C LEU A 66 13.99 -22.46 11.26
N ALA A 67 13.13 -23.46 11.36
CA ALA A 67 11.67 -23.29 11.24
C ALA A 67 10.92 -23.72 12.53
N PRO A 68 11.23 -23.11 13.70
CA PRO A 68 10.69 -23.57 14.97
C PRO A 68 9.15 -23.53 14.99
N PRO A 69 8.49 -24.40 15.80
CA PRO A 69 7.04 -24.47 15.84
C PRO A 69 6.39 -23.15 16.22
N ARG A 70 5.22 -22.90 15.63
CA ARG A 70 4.52 -21.61 15.70
C ARG A 70 3.13 -21.67 16.34
N ARG A 71 2.65 -22.84 16.79
CA ARG A 71 1.22 -23.05 17.06
C ARG A 71 0.75 -22.28 18.28
N SER A 72 1.47 -22.35 19.39
CA SER A 72 1.16 -21.61 20.62
C SER A 72 1.49 -20.13 20.53
N PHE A 73 2.39 -19.71 19.64
CA PHE A 73 2.83 -18.32 19.50
C PHE A 73 1.86 -17.38 18.76
N SER A 74 0.71 -17.89 18.29
CA SER A 74 -0.31 -17.06 17.64
C SER A 74 -1.09 -16.22 18.66
N ARG A 75 -1.30 -14.94 18.32
CA ARG A 75 -2.02 -13.96 19.16
C ARG A 75 -3.50 -14.29 19.39
N SER A 76 -4.07 -15.15 18.57
CA SER A 76 -5.49 -15.50 18.59
C SER A 76 -5.76 -16.92 19.07
N ARG A 77 -4.73 -17.65 19.53
CA ARG A 77 -4.90 -19.04 19.97
C ARG A 77 -5.34 -19.07 21.42
N THR A 78 -6.49 -19.70 21.62
CA THR A 78 -6.98 -20.04 22.94
C THR A 78 -6.59 -21.47 23.29
N ASP A 79 -6.54 -21.79 24.58
CA ASP A 79 -6.72 -23.16 25.06
C ASP A 79 -8.17 -23.60 24.78
N GLY A 80 -8.45 -24.89 24.96
CA GLY A 80 -9.78 -25.45 24.71
C GLY A 80 -10.89 -24.85 25.59
N THR A 81 -10.54 -24.01 26.56
CA THR A 81 -11.45 -23.31 27.48
C THR A 81 -11.67 -21.84 27.10
N GLY A 82 -11.05 -21.36 26.01
CA GLY A 82 -11.25 -20.01 25.48
C GLY A 82 -10.28 -18.95 26.01
N HIS A 83 -9.33 -19.31 26.89
CA HIS A 83 -8.29 -18.41 27.37
C HIS A 83 -7.12 -18.37 26.39
N LEU A 84 -6.57 -17.18 26.12
CA LEU A 84 -5.40 -17.05 25.25
C LEU A 84 -4.21 -17.81 25.84
N ARG A 85 -3.58 -18.68 25.03
CA ARG A 85 -2.39 -19.43 25.45
C ARG A 85 -1.20 -18.53 25.81
N ARG A 86 -1.13 -17.33 25.22
CA ARG A 86 -0.10 -16.30 25.45
C ARG A 86 -0.76 -14.90 25.52
N PRO A 87 -1.24 -14.47 26.69
CA PRO A 87 -1.98 -13.22 26.83
C PRO A 87 -1.09 -11.98 26.58
N PRO A 88 -1.68 -10.81 26.25
CA PRO A 88 -0.90 -9.59 26.07
C PRO A 88 -0.09 -9.21 27.32
N GLY A 89 1.23 -9.12 27.16
CA GLY A 89 2.15 -8.78 28.26
C GLY A 89 2.85 -9.98 28.89
N ASP A 90 2.43 -11.20 28.53
CA ASP A 90 3.01 -12.46 28.95
C ASP A 90 3.29 -13.32 27.69
N PRO A 91 4.37 -13.02 26.96
CA PRO A 91 4.69 -13.72 25.74
C PRO A 91 5.13 -15.16 26.00
N GLU A 92 5.64 -15.49 27.19
CA GLU A 92 5.99 -16.84 27.66
C GLU A 92 4.75 -17.74 27.76
N GLY A 93 3.61 -17.19 28.18
CA GLY A 93 2.36 -17.93 28.36
C GLY A 93 2.41 -18.90 29.55
N ASP A 94 1.37 -19.71 29.71
CA ASP A 94 1.33 -20.69 30.82
C ASP A 94 2.17 -21.94 30.51
N GLU A 95 3.41 -21.98 31.01
CA GLU A 95 4.31 -23.12 30.85
C GLU A 95 3.85 -24.38 31.59
N ARG A 96 2.76 -24.35 32.37
CA ARG A 96 2.10 -25.58 32.84
C ARG A 96 1.47 -26.36 31.69
N VAL A 97 1.13 -25.70 30.59
CA VAL A 97 0.66 -26.34 29.36
C VAL A 97 1.87 -26.97 28.63
N PRO A 98 1.93 -28.31 28.46
CA PRO A 98 3.10 -28.98 27.89
C PRO A 98 3.47 -28.45 26.50
N GLU A 99 2.48 -28.10 25.67
CA GLU A 99 2.71 -27.53 24.34
C GLU A 99 3.37 -26.14 24.39
N VAL A 100 2.99 -25.28 25.33
CA VAL A 100 3.57 -23.94 25.49
C VAL A 100 5.02 -24.04 25.95
N ARG A 101 5.28 -24.88 26.96
CA ARG A 101 6.63 -25.17 27.47
C ARG A 101 7.53 -25.74 26.38
N ARG A 102 7.02 -26.72 25.63
CA ARG A 102 7.74 -27.32 24.50
C ARG A 102 8.10 -26.28 23.45
N GLU A 103 7.16 -25.45 23.02
CA GLU A 103 7.44 -24.44 22.00
C GLU A 103 8.39 -23.33 22.49
N ASN A 104 8.35 -22.96 23.78
CA ASN A 104 9.35 -22.06 24.38
C ASN A 104 10.76 -22.64 24.27
N ARG A 105 10.94 -23.90 24.67
CA ARG A 105 12.24 -24.59 24.59
C ARG A 105 12.77 -24.74 23.17
N LEU A 106 11.90 -25.06 22.21
CA LEU A 106 12.31 -25.18 20.81
C LEU A 106 12.67 -23.82 20.20
N TRP A 107 11.99 -22.75 20.61
CA TRP A 107 12.36 -21.38 20.24
C TRP A 107 13.72 -20.98 20.84
N GLU A 108 13.96 -21.26 22.12
CA GLU A 108 15.26 -21.04 22.76
C GLU A 108 16.38 -21.81 22.06
N LEU A 109 16.12 -23.06 21.65
CA LEU A 109 17.08 -23.87 20.90
C LEU A 109 17.37 -23.28 19.52
N ALA A 110 16.36 -22.81 18.79
CA ALA A 110 16.55 -22.13 17.52
C ALA A 110 17.46 -20.90 17.67
N LEU A 111 17.18 -20.09 18.70
CA LEU A 111 17.96 -18.90 19.04
C LEU A 111 19.41 -19.25 19.42
N TYR A 112 19.60 -20.33 20.18
CA TYR A 112 20.91 -20.83 20.54
C TYR A 112 21.72 -21.29 19.31
N LEU A 113 21.13 -22.09 18.43
CA LEU A 113 21.78 -22.57 17.20
C LEU A 113 22.12 -21.42 16.24
N ALA A 114 21.24 -20.42 16.13
CA ALA A 114 21.51 -19.20 15.37
C ALA A 114 22.73 -18.43 15.93
N GLY A 115 22.83 -18.33 17.27
CA GLY A 115 23.99 -17.74 17.93
C GLY A 115 25.28 -18.49 17.63
N ALA A 116 25.26 -19.83 17.78
CA ALA A 116 26.40 -20.69 17.47
C ALA A 116 26.85 -20.55 16.00
N MET A 117 25.91 -20.46 15.05
CA MET A 117 26.22 -20.28 13.63
C MET A 117 26.92 -18.95 13.37
N CYS A 118 26.49 -17.87 14.02
CA CYS A 118 27.15 -16.57 13.90
C CYS A 118 28.55 -16.57 14.52
N GLU A 119 28.75 -17.22 15.67
CA GLU A 119 30.06 -17.36 16.30
C GLU A 119 31.03 -18.16 15.41
N ALA A 120 30.53 -19.17 14.69
CA ALA A 120 31.29 -19.94 13.71
C ALA A 120 31.51 -19.21 12.36
N GLY A 121 31.04 -17.97 12.21
CA GLY A 121 31.20 -17.17 10.98
C GLY A 121 30.30 -17.59 9.81
N GLY A 122 29.27 -18.40 10.06
CA GLY A 122 28.26 -18.73 9.06
C GLY A 122 27.00 -17.88 9.15
N PHE A 123 25.98 -18.25 8.37
CA PHE A 123 24.71 -17.52 8.32
C PHE A 123 23.53 -18.40 8.73
N PHE A 124 22.49 -17.77 9.25
CA PHE A 124 21.27 -18.47 9.63
C PHE A 124 20.02 -17.78 9.09
N VAL A 125 18.95 -18.54 8.95
CA VAL A 125 17.61 -18.03 8.66
C VAL A 125 16.66 -18.56 9.72
N ILE A 126 15.82 -17.70 10.30
CA ILE A 126 14.71 -18.11 11.16
C ILE A 126 13.40 -17.78 10.44
N GLU A 127 12.65 -18.80 10.06
CA GLU A 127 11.33 -18.66 9.47
C GLU A 127 10.26 -18.67 10.56
N HIS A 128 9.70 -17.49 10.88
CA HIS A 128 8.61 -17.38 11.83
C HIS A 128 7.68 -16.19 11.51
N PRO A 129 6.34 -16.29 11.69
CA PRO A 129 5.42 -15.18 11.44
C PRO A 129 5.82 -13.87 12.13
N ARG A 130 5.76 -12.76 11.40
CA ARG A 130 6.15 -11.41 11.89
C ARG A 130 5.33 -10.93 13.10
N GLY A 131 4.09 -11.38 13.25
CA GLY A 131 3.21 -11.05 14.37
C GLY A 131 3.28 -12.01 15.56
N SER A 132 4.20 -12.96 15.54
CA SER A 132 4.36 -13.98 16.58
C SER A 132 4.76 -13.39 17.93
N ARG A 133 4.25 -13.99 19.01
CA ARG A 133 4.72 -13.73 20.38
C ARG A 133 6.14 -14.26 20.67
N ALA A 134 6.66 -15.16 19.85
CA ALA A 134 8.02 -15.70 19.99
C ALA A 134 9.08 -14.59 19.96
N TRP A 135 8.85 -13.55 19.15
CA TRP A 135 9.72 -12.37 19.07
C TRP A 135 9.70 -11.48 20.31
N GLU A 136 8.75 -11.71 21.22
CA GLU A 136 8.58 -10.96 22.47
C GLU A 136 9.18 -11.72 23.68
N LEU A 137 9.57 -13.00 23.51
CA LEU A 137 10.22 -13.78 24.56
C LEU A 137 11.56 -13.18 24.97
N ARG A 138 11.91 -13.35 26.25
CA ARG A 138 13.24 -12.97 26.73
C ARG A 138 14.30 -13.85 26.08
N VAL A 139 15.29 -13.19 25.49
CA VAL A 139 16.40 -13.85 24.79
C VAL A 139 17.65 -13.77 25.66
N PRO A 140 18.43 -14.86 25.81
CA PRO A 140 19.75 -14.81 26.44
C PRO A 140 20.65 -13.73 25.83
N LEU A 141 21.46 -13.07 26.67
CA LEU A 141 22.28 -11.90 26.30
C LEU A 141 23.24 -12.14 25.11
N ASN A 142 23.78 -13.34 24.99
CA ASN A 142 24.65 -13.75 23.88
C ASN A 142 23.90 -13.77 22.54
N VAL A 143 22.65 -14.23 22.51
CA VAL A 143 21.81 -14.21 21.31
C VAL A 143 21.24 -12.82 21.04
N ALA A 144 20.93 -12.04 22.08
CA ALA A 144 20.47 -10.67 21.94
C ALA A 144 21.47 -9.77 21.19
N ARG A 145 22.78 -10.01 21.34
CA ARG A 145 23.84 -9.33 20.56
C ARG A 145 23.76 -9.65 19.07
N VAL A 146 23.58 -10.92 18.72
CA VAL A 146 23.44 -11.40 17.34
C VAL A 146 22.20 -10.80 16.67
N ILE A 147 21.07 -10.82 17.37
CA ILE A 147 19.83 -10.18 16.90
C ILE A 147 20.03 -8.67 16.74
N THR A 148 20.58 -7.97 17.73
CA THR A 148 20.73 -6.50 17.66
C THR A 148 21.56 -6.05 16.46
N ASN A 149 22.60 -6.80 16.09
CA ASN A 149 23.44 -6.54 14.91
C ASN A 149 22.70 -6.77 13.58
N MET A 150 21.83 -7.78 13.48
CA MET A 150 20.99 -8.02 12.29
C MET A 150 19.96 -6.91 12.03
N TRP A 151 19.35 -6.36 13.08
CA TRP A 151 18.26 -5.39 12.94
C TRP A 151 18.74 -3.98 12.57
N LEU A 152 20.02 -3.67 12.84
CA LEU A 152 20.66 -2.42 12.43
C LEU A 152 20.87 -2.33 10.91
N GLN A 153 21.02 -3.45 10.21
CA GLN A 153 21.21 -3.46 8.75
C GLN A 153 19.90 -3.32 7.94
N ASN A 154 18.72 -3.54 8.53
CA ASN A 154 17.45 -3.66 7.79
C ASN A 154 16.34 -2.63 8.13
N GLY A 155 16.62 -1.61 8.95
CA GLY A 155 15.72 -0.46 9.12
C GLY A 155 14.32 -0.76 9.70
N THR A 156 14.24 -0.87 11.05
CA THR A 156 13.08 -0.78 11.99
C THR A 156 12.26 -2.04 12.36
N PRO A 157 11.70 -2.15 13.61
CA PRO A 157 11.81 -1.31 14.81
C PRO A 157 12.57 -1.95 16.01
N ARG A 158 12.90 -1.11 16.99
CA ARG A 158 13.76 -1.35 18.17
C ARG A 158 13.23 -2.42 19.15
N LEU A 159 14.10 -3.35 19.55
CA LEU A 159 13.99 -4.05 20.84
C LEU A 159 14.14 -3.02 21.98
N ARG A 160 13.37 -3.18 23.07
CA ARG A 160 13.56 -2.38 24.28
C ARG A 160 14.91 -2.77 24.91
N ALA A 161 15.85 -1.84 24.91
CA ALA A 161 17.05 -1.96 25.74
C ALA A 161 16.66 -2.01 27.23
N PRO A 162 17.43 -2.70 28.09
CA PRO A 162 17.24 -2.65 29.54
C PRO A 162 17.42 -1.22 30.04
N ARG A 163 16.52 -0.77 30.93
CA ARG A 163 16.49 0.58 31.49
C ARG A 163 17.78 0.87 32.27
N VAL A 164 18.51 1.91 31.86
CA VAL A 164 19.42 2.66 32.73
C VAL A 164 18.81 4.03 32.96
N ILE A 165 18.59 4.37 34.24
CA ILE A 165 18.11 5.68 34.69
C ILE A 165 19.31 6.60 34.78
N ARG A 166 19.26 7.78 34.16
CA ARG A 166 19.91 9.02 34.62
C ARG A 166 19.30 10.22 33.91
N GLY A 167 18.87 11.19 34.70
CA GLY A 167 18.24 12.44 34.24
C GLY A 167 19.26 13.55 33.98
N ALA A 168 18.79 14.58 33.27
CA ALA A 168 19.11 15.98 33.53
C ALA A 168 18.20 16.87 32.66
N PHE A 169 17.65 17.89 33.30
CA PHE A 169 16.83 18.97 32.76
C PHE A 169 17.66 19.92 31.88
N VAL A 170 17.03 20.50 30.85
CA VAL A 170 17.34 21.86 30.36
C VAL A 170 16.03 22.55 29.97
N GLU A 171 15.83 23.76 30.48
CA GLU A 171 14.66 24.63 30.31
C GLU A 171 14.46 25.16 28.86
N PRO A 172 13.22 25.56 28.50
CA PRO A 172 12.92 26.13 27.19
C PRO A 172 12.97 27.66 27.18
N SER A 173 13.90 28.24 26.42
CA SER A 173 13.90 29.67 26.12
C SER A 173 12.94 30.03 24.99
N LEU A 174 12.35 31.21 25.16
CA LEU A 174 11.32 31.85 24.36
C LEU A 174 11.76 32.13 22.91
N MET A 175 10.79 32.04 22.01
CA MET A 175 10.89 32.42 20.59
C MET A 175 11.31 33.89 20.43
N PRO A 176 12.25 34.20 19.53
CA PRO A 176 12.22 35.45 18.77
C PRO A 176 11.82 35.19 17.33
N ALA A 177 10.94 36.06 16.82
CA ALA A 177 10.63 36.17 15.41
C ALA A 177 11.87 36.67 14.66
N GLY A 178 12.48 35.81 13.83
CA GLY A 178 13.62 36.15 12.99
C GLY A 178 13.55 35.42 11.66
N ARG A 179 13.37 36.17 10.57
CA ARG A 179 13.31 35.68 9.19
C ARG A 179 14.65 35.06 8.78
N GLY A 180 14.69 33.74 8.70
CA GLY A 180 15.60 32.98 7.86
C GLY A 180 14.81 31.82 7.29
N ARG A 181 14.79 31.62 5.97
CA ARG A 181 14.20 30.41 5.36
C ARG A 181 15.05 29.21 5.80
N ARG A 182 14.75 28.64 6.98
CA ARG A 182 15.29 27.35 7.41
C ARG A 182 14.95 26.33 6.33
N ALA A 183 15.96 25.57 5.90
CA ALA A 183 15.74 24.40 5.06
C ALA A 183 14.64 23.53 5.69
N PRO A 184 13.64 23.08 4.92
CA PRO A 184 12.53 22.31 5.47
C PRO A 184 13.07 21.08 6.17
N GLN A 185 12.62 20.83 7.40
CA GLN A 185 12.97 19.62 8.12
C GLN A 185 12.58 18.40 7.26
N LEU A 186 13.32 17.29 7.36
CA LEU A 186 13.05 16.06 6.59
C LEU A 186 11.60 15.55 6.78
N SER A 187 10.99 15.84 7.92
CA SER A 187 9.58 15.57 8.24
C SER A 187 8.58 16.36 7.36
N GLU A 188 8.99 17.50 6.81
CA GLU A 188 8.19 18.40 5.99
C GLU A 188 8.43 18.24 4.49
N ALA A 189 9.58 17.69 4.10
CA ALA A 189 9.99 17.51 2.71
C ALA A 189 9.01 16.64 1.87
N THR A 190 8.16 15.85 2.54
CA THR A 190 7.20 14.94 1.87
C THR A 190 5.79 15.52 1.70
N LEU A 191 5.48 16.69 2.28
CA LEU A 191 4.13 17.26 2.25
C LEU A 191 4.02 18.38 1.22
N THR A 192 2.99 18.32 0.36
CA THR A 192 2.69 19.40 -0.60
C THR A 192 2.28 20.69 0.13
N PRO A 193 2.54 21.88 -0.44
CA PRO A 193 2.15 23.16 0.17
C PRO A 193 0.65 23.23 0.51
N GLN A 194 -0.20 22.75 -0.40
CA GLN A 194 -1.65 22.69 -0.20
C GLN A 194 -2.04 21.80 1.00
N TYR A 195 -1.41 20.63 1.15
CA TYR A 195 -1.67 19.75 2.28
C TYR A 195 -1.27 20.40 3.61
N ARG A 196 -0.14 21.14 3.63
CA ARG A 196 0.28 21.90 4.83
C ARG A 196 -0.72 22.99 5.20
N ARG A 197 -1.30 23.66 4.20
CA ARG A 197 -2.37 24.65 4.42
C ARG A 197 -3.60 24.01 5.05
N HIS A 198 -4.14 22.94 4.45
CA HIS A 198 -5.29 22.21 4.99
C HIS A 198 -5.03 21.67 6.40
N LEU A 199 -3.82 21.16 6.66
CA LEU A 199 -3.46 20.66 7.99
C LEU A 199 -3.49 21.78 9.04
N ARG A 200 -3.02 22.98 8.71
CA ARG A 200 -3.07 24.13 9.63
C ARG A 200 -4.50 24.61 9.87
N GLU A 201 -5.28 24.80 8.81
CA GLU A 201 -6.68 25.23 8.89
C GLU A 201 -7.52 24.25 9.70
N ALA A 202 -7.40 22.94 9.44
CA ALA A 202 -8.08 21.90 10.20
C ALA A 202 -7.61 21.85 11.67
N GLY A 203 -6.33 22.13 11.94
CA GLY A 203 -5.80 22.22 13.31
C GLY A 203 -6.43 23.36 14.10
N VAL A 204 -6.51 24.56 13.50
CA VAL A 204 -7.18 25.72 14.12
C VAL A 204 -8.64 25.42 14.39
N CYS A 205 -9.34 24.82 13.43
CA CYS A 205 -10.73 24.39 13.58
C CYS A 205 -10.91 23.43 14.77
N ILE A 206 -10.08 22.38 14.89
CA ILE A 206 -10.20 21.42 15.99
C ILE A 206 -9.90 22.04 17.36
N LEU A 207 -8.96 23.00 17.43
CA LEU A 207 -8.67 23.74 18.66
C LEU A 207 -9.84 24.66 19.04
N GLY A 208 -10.48 25.29 18.05
CA GLY A 208 -11.71 26.07 18.24
C GLY A 208 -12.87 25.22 18.78
N LEU A 209 -13.09 24.03 18.21
CA LEU A 209 -14.09 23.07 18.69
C LEU A 209 -13.80 22.64 20.14
N ALA A 210 -12.53 22.33 20.46
CA ALA A 210 -12.14 21.99 21.82
C ALA A 210 -12.42 23.14 22.81
N ALA A 211 -12.15 24.39 22.41
CA ALA A 211 -12.43 25.56 23.23
C ALA A 211 -13.94 25.77 23.43
N ALA A 212 -14.75 25.63 22.37
CA ALA A 212 -16.21 25.76 22.42
C ALA A 212 -16.86 24.72 23.36
N LEU A 213 -16.27 23.52 23.45
CA LEU A 213 -16.69 22.47 24.38
C LEU A 213 -16.15 22.66 25.81
N GLY A 214 -15.61 23.83 26.15
CA GLY A 214 -15.06 24.13 27.48
C GLY A 214 -13.77 23.36 27.81
N CYS A 215 -13.08 22.82 26.80
CA CYS A 215 -11.89 21.99 26.99
C CYS A 215 -10.68 22.44 26.15
N PRO A 216 -10.23 23.71 26.28
CA PRO A 216 -9.19 24.28 25.44
C PRO A 216 -7.90 23.46 25.49
N LEU A 217 -7.27 23.27 24.33
CA LEU A 217 -6.06 22.47 24.18
C LEU A 217 -4.84 23.37 23.97
N THR A 218 -3.78 23.12 24.73
CA THR A 218 -2.49 23.81 24.57
C THR A 218 -1.35 22.81 24.52
N SER A 219 -0.17 23.23 24.08
CA SER A 219 1.03 22.39 24.10
C SER A 219 1.46 21.95 25.50
N ARG A 220 0.96 22.61 26.56
CA ARG A 220 1.19 22.26 27.96
C ARG A 220 0.17 21.23 28.49
N THR A 221 -0.91 20.96 27.76
CA THR A 221 -1.93 20.01 28.19
C THR A 221 -1.34 18.60 28.24
N PRO A 222 -1.44 17.87 29.38
CA PRO A 222 -0.94 16.50 29.50
C PRO A 222 -1.52 15.59 28.41
N ALA A 223 -0.68 14.72 27.83
CA ALA A 223 -1.06 13.89 26.68
C ALA A 223 -2.36 13.08 26.90
N ARG A 224 -2.58 12.56 28.12
CA ARG A 224 -3.83 11.86 28.49
C ARG A 224 -5.07 12.75 28.41
N LEU A 225 -4.94 14.01 28.84
CA LEU A 225 -6.02 15.00 28.73
C LEU A 225 -6.23 15.43 27.28
N VAL A 226 -5.17 15.54 26.49
CA VAL A 226 -5.29 15.79 25.05
C VAL A 226 -6.10 14.69 24.38
N ASP A 227 -5.81 13.41 24.66
CA ASP A 227 -6.55 12.28 24.10
C ASP A 227 -8.04 12.31 24.46
N ARG A 228 -8.37 12.46 25.75
CA ARG A 228 -9.75 12.49 26.22
C ARG A 228 -10.56 13.67 25.63
N ARG A 229 -9.93 14.84 25.54
CA ARG A 229 -10.57 16.04 24.97
C ARG A 229 -10.75 15.94 23.46
N LEU A 230 -9.74 15.45 22.74
CA LEU A 230 -9.86 15.22 21.30
C LEU A 230 -10.87 14.12 20.98
N GLU A 231 -10.97 13.06 21.78
CA GLU A 231 -12.05 12.08 21.69
C GLU A 231 -13.43 12.74 21.83
N THR A 232 -13.59 13.63 22.83
CA THR A 232 -14.84 14.38 23.04
C THR A 232 -15.17 15.25 21.82
N VAL A 233 -14.17 15.96 21.28
CA VAL A 233 -14.31 16.77 20.06
C VAL A 233 -14.70 15.91 18.86
N VAL A 234 -14.08 14.74 18.67
CA VAL A 234 -14.40 13.82 17.57
C VAL A 234 -15.84 13.32 17.69
N ASN A 235 -16.29 12.96 18.89
CA ASN A 235 -17.65 12.48 19.13
C ASN A 235 -18.70 13.58 18.91
N ASN A 236 -18.43 14.81 19.34
CA ASN A 236 -19.33 15.94 19.09
C ASN A 236 -19.36 16.30 17.60
N ALA A 237 -18.19 16.41 16.94
CA ALA A 237 -18.12 16.63 15.50
C ALA A 237 -18.87 15.54 14.69
N TYR A 238 -18.84 14.28 15.13
CA TYR A 238 -19.65 13.23 14.53
C TYR A 238 -21.16 13.51 14.62
N ARG A 239 -21.65 13.93 15.79
CA ARG A 239 -23.06 14.29 16.00
C ARG A 239 -23.48 15.49 15.17
N ASP A 240 -22.56 16.44 15.00
CA ASP A 240 -22.79 17.68 14.25
C ASP A 240 -22.66 17.47 12.72
N GLY A 241 -22.39 16.24 12.26
CA GLY A 241 -22.32 15.91 10.83
C GLY A 241 -21.05 16.42 10.14
N GLU A 242 -19.99 16.68 10.89
CA GLU A 242 -18.75 17.22 10.35
C GLU A 242 -18.06 16.26 9.36
N LYS A 243 -17.18 16.81 8.52
CA LYS A 243 -16.43 15.97 7.57
C LYS A 243 -15.29 15.24 8.30
N LEU A 244 -15.40 13.91 8.43
CA LEU A 244 -14.37 13.04 9.05
C LEU A 244 -12.93 13.32 8.55
N TYR A 245 -12.76 13.62 7.26
CA TYR A 245 -11.46 13.98 6.69
C TYR A 245 -10.85 15.21 7.38
N TRP A 246 -11.67 16.24 7.63
CA TRP A 246 -11.25 17.49 8.26
C TRP A 246 -10.90 17.27 9.73
N ILE A 247 -11.72 16.51 10.47
CA ILE A 247 -11.44 16.12 11.85
C ILE A 247 -10.14 15.29 11.95
N THR A 248 -9.94 14.33 11.03
CA THR A 248 -8.71 13.54 10.99
C THR A 248 -7.48 14.42 10.75
N LEU A 249 -7.56 15.40 9.84
CA LEU A 249 -6.48 16.36 9.61
C LEU A 249 -6.21 17.23 10.84
N GLY A 250 -7.26 17.71 11.51
CA GLY A 250 -7.12 18.53 12.71
C GLY A 250 -6.44 17.77 13.85
N VAL A 251 -6.81 16.50 14.09
CA VAL A 251 -6.12 15.64 15.08
C VAL A 251 -4.65 15.45 14.71
N LEU A 252 -4.33 15.19 13.43
CA LEU A 252 -2.94 15.08 12.98
C LEU A 252 -2.15 16.38 13.16
N SER A 253 -2.83 17.51 12.98
CA SER A 253 -2.26 18.85 13.16
C SER A 253 -1.90 19.09 14.63
N VAL A 254 -2.83 18.82 15.56
CA VAL A 254 -2.59 18.90 17.01
C VAL A 254 -1.51 17.92 17.45
N GLN A 255 -1.56 16.67 16.98
CA GLN A 255 -0.54 15.66 17.28
C GLN A 255 0.87 16.16 16.89
N ARG A 256 1.00 16.79 15.71
CA ARG A 256 2.27 17.37 15.25
C ARG A 256 2.69 18.59 16.07
N ALA A 257 1.77 19.53 16.28
CA ALA A 257 2.03 20.76 17.02
C ALA A 257 2.46 20.48 18.46
N PHE A 258 1.86 19.48 19.10
CA PHE A 258 2.14 19.13 20.50
C PHE A 258 3.21 18.03 20.63
N LYS A 259 3.83 17.60 19.51
CA LYS A 259 4.87 16.55 19.46
C LYS A 259 4.43 15.23 20.12
N LEU A 260 3.15 14.87 19.96
CA LEU A 260 2.58 13.67 20.55
C LEU A 260 2.82 12.44 19.66
N SER A 261 3.18 11.32 20.27
CA SER A 261 3.11 10.02 19.60
C SER A 261 1.65 9.61 19.42
N GLY A 262 1.31 8.97 18.29
CA GLY A 262 -0.04 8.44 18.06
C GLY A 262 -0.48 7.42 19.12
N ALA A 263 0.47 6.76 19.80
CA ALA A 263 0.21 5.86 20.91
C ALA A 263 -0.35 6.54 22.17
N TYR A 264 -0.24 7.87 22.28
CA TYR A 264 -0.85 8.65 23.35
C TYR A 264 -2.28 9.11 23.03
N LEU A 265 -2.73 8.94 21.79
CA LEU A 265 -4.06 9.36 21.32
C LEU A 265 -4.97 8.15 21.06
N LYS A 266 -4.95 7.15 21.95
CA LYS A 266 -5.58 5.84 21.68
C LYS A 266 -7.07 5.98 21.54
N SER A 267 -7.71 6.73 22.44
CA SER A 267 -9.16 6.90 22.47
C SER A 267 -9.63 7.77 21.31
N THR A 268 -8.93 8.87 21.02
CA THR A 268 -9.18 9.71 19.85
C THR A 268 -9.14 8.89 18.55
N TRP A 269 -8.10 8.07 18.37
CA TRP A 269 -7.98 7.23 17.19
C TRP A 269 -8.99 6.08 17.18
N ALA A 270 -9.45 5.60 18.34
CA ALA A 270 -10.54 4.63 18.44
C ALA A 270 -11.87 5.25 18.00
N ALA A 271 -12.20 6.45 18.46
CA ALA A 271 -13.38 7.20 18.03
C ALA A 271 -13.37 7.47 16.52
N ILE A 272 -12.23 7.89 15.95
CA ILE A 272 -12.08 8.04 14.48
C ILE A 272 -12.29 6.71 13.75
N ARG A 273 -11.81 5.59 14.29
CA ARG A 273 -12.05 4.26 13.70
C ARG A 273 -13.52 3.87 13.80
N ALA A 274 -14.18 4.10 14.94
CA ALA A 274 -15.60 3.85 15.12
C ALA A 274 -16.44 4.68 14.14
N TRP A 275 -16.14 5.97 14.00
CA TRP A 275 -16.77 6.84 12.99
C TRP A 275 -16.62 6.25 11.58
N ARG A 276 -15.44 5.74 11.21
CA ARG A 276 -15.25 5.07 9.91
C ARG A 276 -16.10 3.82 9.73
N LEU A 277 -16.34 3.05 10.78
CA LEU A 277 -17.17 1.85 10.74
C LEU A 277 -18.66 2.20 10.66
N LEU A 278 -19.07 3.29 11.29
CA LEU A 278 -20.45 3.81 11.26
C LEU A 278 -20.77 4.53 9.96
N GLN A 279 -19.76 5.03 9.23
CA GLN A 279 -19.98 5.56 7.90
C GLN A 279 -20.41 4.40 6.98
N PRO A 280 -21.51 4.56 6.22
CA PRO A 280 -21.85 3.57 5.23
C PRO A 280 -20.64 3.40 4.30
N ILE A 281 -20.10 2.18 4.26
CA ILE A 281 -19.07 1.84 3.28
C ILE A 281 -19.78 1.93 1.94
N GLN A 282 -19.60 3.05 1.23
CA GLN A 282 -19.98 3.13 -0.17
C GLN A 282 -18.78 2.61 -0.97
N PRO A 283 -18.75 1.31 -1.34
CA PRO A 283 -17.75 0.82 -2.26
C PRO A 283 -17.82 1.69 -3.52
N ARG A 284 -16.66 2.09 -4.04
CA ARG A 284 -16.63 2.85 -5.29
C ARG A 284 -17.25 1.99 -6.38
N ILE A 285 -18.27 2.51 -7.03
CA ILE A 285 -18.97 1.80 -8.10
C ILE A 285 -18.01 1.70 -9.29
N PRO A 286 -17.62 0.48 -9.72
CA PRO A 286 -16.75 0.28 -10.87
C PRO A 286 -17.50 0.68 -12.14
N MET A 287 -16.86 1.45 -13.01
CA MET A 287 -17.44 1.72 -14.34
C MET A 287 -17.34 0.44 -15.19
N THR A 288 -18.39 0.10 -15.93
CA THR A 288 -18.30 -1.04 -16.86
C THR A 288 -17.63 -0.59 -18.16
N TRP A 289 -17.06 -1.54 -18.90
CA TRP A 289 -16.50 -1.26 -20.24
C TRP A 289 -17.56 -0.66 -21.17
N TYR A 290 -18.77 -1.21 -21.14
CA TYR A 290 -19.91 -0.74 -21.91
C TYR A 290 -20.28 0.73 -21.62
N VAL A 291 -20.38 1.11 -20.33
CA VAL A 291 -20.65 2.49 -19.93
C VAL A 291 -19.51 3.42 -20.34
N LEU A 292 -18.26 2.96 -20.21
CA LEU A 292 -17.11 3.75 -20.66
C LEU A 292 -17.18 4.01 -22.17
N GLN A 293 -17.43 3.00 -23.00
CA GLN A 293 -17.51 3.17 -24.45
C GLN A 293 -18.57 4.23 -24.83
N CYS A 294 -19.74 4.19 -24.20
CA CYS A 294 -20.77 5.21 -24.41
C CYS A 294 -20.29 6.61 -23.97
N LEU A 295 -19.61 6.71 -22.82
CA LEU A 295 -19.03 7.97 -22.35
C LEU A 295 -17.97 8.52 -23.33
N LEU A 296 -17.15 7.65 -23.92
CA LEU A 296 -16.15 8.04 -24.91
C LEU A 296 -16.81 8.62 -26.16
N VAL A 297 -17.86 7.97 -26.68
CA VAL A 297 -18.66 8.49 -27.80
C VAL A 297 -19.27 9.85 -27.47
N VAL A 298 -19.83 10.03 -26.26
CA VAL A 298 -20.36 11.34 -25.82
C VAL A 298 -19.26 12.39 -25.82
N CYS A 299 -18.07 12.08 -25.30
CA CYS A 299 -16.96 13.02 -25.29
C CYS A 299 -16.50 13.38 -26.72
N LEU A 300 -16.45 12.40 -27.63
CA LEU A 300 -16.12 12.62 -29.04
C LEU A 300 -17.14 13.57 -29.69
N ALA A 301 -18.43 13.27 -29.56
CA ALA A 301 -19.52 14.07 -30.12
C ALA A 301 -19.52 15.50 -29.57
N ARG A 302 -19.32 15.67 -28.26
CA ARG A 302 -19.21 17.00 -27.63
C ARG A 302 -17.98 17.75 -28.11
N GLY A 303 -16.82 17.09 -28.22
CA GLY A 303 -15.63 17.73 -28.79
C GLY A 303 -15.85 18.20 -30.23
N ASN A 304 -16.49 17.38 -31.07
CA ASN A 304 -16.78 17.71 -32.46
C ASN A 304 -17.73 18.91 -32.58
N ALA A 305 -18.72 19.01 -31.69
CA ALA A 305 -19.70 20.10 -31.67
C ALA A 305 -19.15 21.45 -31.14
N GLN A 306 -18.00 21.43 -30.45
CA GLN A 306 -17.40 22.62 -29.84
C GLN A 306 -16.23 23.15 -30.70
N ARG A 307 -15.58 24.26 -30.31
CA ARG A 307 -14.39 24.82 -30.98
C ARG A 307 -13.32 25.22 -29.97
N GLY A 308 -12.08 25.38 -30.43
CA GLY A 308 -10.95 25.87 -29.63
C GLY A 308 -10.68 25.03 -28.38
N GLN A 309 -10.43 25.70 -27.24
CA GLN A 309 -10.05 25.05 -25.99
C GLN A 309 -11.10 24.05 -25.49
N VAL A 310 -12.40 24.34 -25.64
CA VAL A 310 -13.47 23.46 -25.16
C VAL A 310 -13.48 22.13 -25.94
N ARG A 311 -13.23 22.19 -27.25
CA ARG A 311 -13.04 20.99 -28.09
C ARG A 311 -11.84 20.18 -27.62
N GLU A 312 -10.71 20.84 -27.38
CA GLU A 312 -9.51 20.18 -26.86
C GLU A 312 -9.78 19.51 -25.50
N GLU A 313 -10.51 20.16 -24.60
CA GLU A 313 -10.83 19.62 -23.27
C GLU A 313 -11.66 18.33 -23.36
N TRP A 314 -12.69 18.28 -24.20
CA TRP A 314 -13.53 17.09 -24.39
C TRP A 314 -12.76 15.92 -25.01
N TRP A 315 -11.99 16.16 -26.06
CA TRP A 315 -11.15 15.12 -26.67
C TRP A 315 -10.05 14.64 -25.73
N GLY A 316 -9.42 15.56 -25.00
CA GLY A 316 -8.42 15.21 -23.98
C GLY A 316 -9.01 14.36 -22.87
N ALA A 317 -10.20 14.72 -22.37
CA ALA A 317 -10.92 13.96 -21.38
C ALA A 317 -11.29 12.56 -21.88
N MET A 318 -11.74 12.43 -23.14
CA MET A 318 -12.03 11.15 -23.78
C MET A 318 -10.83 10.20 -23.74
N VAL A 319 -9.69 10.61 -24.31
CA VAL A 319 -8.49 9.76 -24.34
C VAL A 319 -8.00 9.45 -22.92
N ALA A 320 -8.10 10.41 -22.00
CA ALA A 320 -7.76 10.20 -20.59
C ALA A 320 -8.68 9.21 -19.87
N PHE A 321 -9.98 9.22 -20.13
CA PHE A 321 -10.92 8.25 -19.54
C PHE A 321 -10.61 6.84 -20.02
N TRP A 322 -10.40 6.68 -21.33
CA TRP A 322 -10.04 5.41 -21.94
C TRP A 322 -8.72 4.88 -21.37
N LEU A 323 -7.69 5.74 -21.33
CA LEU A 323 -6.39 5.39 -20.81
C LEU A 323 -6.42 5.06 -19.31
N ALA A 324 -7.17 5.82 -18.51
CA ALA A 324 -7.31 5.56 -17.08
C ALA A 324 -7.97 4.21 -16.79
N PHE A 325 -8.91 3.79 -17.64
CA PHE A 325 -9.59 2.51 -17.53
C PHE A 325 -8.67 1.35 -17.95
N ILE A 326 -8.18 1.34 -19.19
CA ILE A 326 -7.37 0.24 -19.72
C ILE A 326 -6.06 0.09 -18.96
N GLY A 327 -5.35 1.21 -18.74
CA GLY A 327 -4.11 1.22 -17.97
C GLY A 327 -4.29 1.08 -16.45
N MET A 328 -5.54 0.99 -15.99
CA MET A 328 -5.91 1.03 -14.57
C MET A 328 -5.22 2.18 -13.82
N LEU A 329 -4.99 3.33 -14.47
CA LEU A 329 -4.22 4.42 -13.88
C LEU A 329 -5.04 5.12 -12.78
N ARG A 330 -4.35 5.56 -11.73
CA ARG A 330 -4.99 6.45 -10.74
C ARG A 330 -5.24 7.81 -11.40
N PRO A 331 -6.29 8.55 -11.02
CA PRO A 331 -6.53 9.89 -11.58
C PRO A 331 -5.33 10.84 -11.43
N GLY A 332 -4.57 10.70 -10.33
CA GLY A 332 -3.35 11.48 -10.13
C GLY A 332 -2.14 11.03 -10.93
N GLU A 333 -2.14 9.81 -11.46
CA GLU A 333 -1.11 9.36 -12.40
C GLU A 333 -1.36 10.01 -13.77
N VAL A 334 -2.60 9.95 -14.27
CA VAL A 334 -2.99 10.54 -15.58
C VAL A 334 -2.77 12.06 -15.61
N ASP A 335 -3.18 12.78 -14.57
CA ASP A 335 -3.01 14.23 -14.41
C ASP A 335 -1.54 14.71 -14.44
N GLN A 336 -0.60 13.80 -14.19
CA GLN A 336 0.84 14.09 -14.15
C GLN A 336 1.61 13.53 -15.34
N LEU A 337 0.95 12.79 -16.24
CA LEU A 337 1.58 12.26 -17.43
C LEU A 337 2.06 13.38 -18.36
N ARG A 338 3.21 13.16 -18.98
CA ARG A 338 3.75 14.00 -20.04
C ARG A 338 3.82 13.21 -21.33
N VAL A 339 3.91 13.91 -22.45
CA VAL A 339 4.02 13.29 -23.77
C VAL A 339 5.25 12.38 -23.85
N GLY A 340 6.38 12.80 -23.28
CA GLY A 340 7.61 11.99 -23.24
C GLY A 340 7.55 10.79 -22.28
N ASP A 341 6.41 10.52 -21.64
CA ASP A 341 6.20 9.27 -20.88
C ASP A 341 5.67 8.13 -21.75
N PHE A 342 5.24 8.43 -22.98
CA PHE A 342 4.65 7.47 -23.91
C PHE A 342 5.74 6.91 -24.83
N CYS A 343 5.97 5.62 -24.74
CA CYS A 343 6.83 4.86 -25.65
C CYS A 343 5.92 4.08 -26.60
N PHE A 344 5.66 4.67 -27.76
CA PHE A 344 4.86 4.04 -28.80
C PHE A 344 5.66 2.93 -29.49
N PRO A 345 5.01 1.83 -29.93
CA PRO A 345 5.67 0.85 -30.78
C PRO A 345 6.10 1.53 -32.10
N GLU A 346 7.34 1.30 -32.53
CA GLU A 346 7.89 1.88 -33.75
C GLU A 346 7.22 1.27 -34.99
N MET A 347 7.05 -0.06 -35.01
CA MET A 347 6.38 -0.83 -36.06
C MET A 347 5.61 -1.99 -35.40
N PRO A 348 4.33 -2.26 -35.76
CA PRO A 348 3.57 -3.39 -35.24
C PRO A 348 4.27 -4.75 -35.42
N GLU A 349 5.00 -4.92 -36.53
CA GLU A 349 5.70 -6.15 -36.90
C GLU A 349 6.97 -6.37 -36.08
N LEU A 350 7.65 -5.30 -35.65
CA LEU A 350 8.87 -5.36 -34.85
C LEU A 350 8.61 -5.33 -33.34
N ALA A 351 7.38 -5.00 -32.93
CA ALA A 351 7.05 -4.82 -31.53
C ALA A 351 6.89 -6.14 -30.77
N GLU A 352 6.97 -7.32 -31.40
CA GLU A 352 6.75 -8.64 -30.77
C GLU A 352 5.45 -8.70 -29.91
N GLY A 353 4.42 -7.93 -30.30
CA GLY A 353 3.17 -7.81 -29.54
C GLY A 353 3.23 -6.89 -28.32
N VAL A 354 4.32 -6.13 -28.12
CA VAL A 354 4.42 -5.10 -27.08
C VAL A 354 3.59 -3.89 -27.47
N GLY A 355 2.51 -3.63 -26.72
CA GLY A 355 1.69 -2.44 -26.86
C GLY A 355 2.38 -1.14 -26.44
N LEU A 356 1.60 -0.07 -26.30
CA LEU A 356 2.09 1.21 -25.80
C LEU A 356 2.59 1.08 -24.35
N VAL A 357 3.85 1.45 -24.10
CA VAL A 357 4.43 1.47 -22.75
C VAL A 357 4.41 2.89 -22.21
N ILE A 358 3.88 3.08 -21.00
CA ILE A 358 3.77 4.39 -20.35
C ILE A 358 4.54 4.39 -19.04
N SER A 359 5.54 5.28 -18.94
CA SER A 359 6.35 5.46 -17.73
C SER A 359 5.66 6.34 -16.69
N ILE A 360 5.63 5.89 -15.43
CA ILE A 360 5.02 6.62 -14.31
C ILE A 360 6.09 7.23 -13.42
N ARG A 361 6.29 8.55 -13.54
CA ARG A 361 7.32 9.30 -12.79
C ARG A 361 7.05 9.39 -11.28
N GLN A 362 5.80 9.60 -10.89
CA GLN A 362 5.38 9.85 -9.50
C GLN A 362 4.38 8.80 -8.99
N ALA A 363 4.77 7.53 -9.02
CA ALA A 363 3.97 6.47 -8.43
C ALA A 363 3.77 6.68 -6.92
N LYS A 364 2.54 6.50 -6.41
CA LYS A 364 2.25 6.51 -4.96
C LYS A 364 3.12 5.50 -4.18
N THR A 365 3.58 4.46 -4.85
CA THR A 365 4.43 3.38 -4.33
C THR A 365 5.91 3.52 -4.70
N ARG A 366 6.39 4.73 -5.05
CA ARG A 366 7.79 4.99 -5.45
C ARG A 366 8.85 4.44 -4.48
N ARG A 367 8.51 4.31 -3.19
CA ARG A 367 9.39 3.69 -2.17
C ARG A 367 9.64 2.19 -2.38
N VAL A 368 8.80 1.52 -3.16
CA VAL A 368 8.88 0.07 -3.44
C VAL A 368 9.36 -0.18 -4.86
N TRP A 369 8.94 0.66 -5.82
CA TRP A 369 9.32 0.55 -7.22
C TRP A 369 9.79 1.92 -7.71
N ALA A 370 11.09 2.07 -8.00
CA ALA A 370 11.68 3.35 -8.38
C ALA A 370 11.08 3.94 -9.67
N LYS A 371 10.71 3.05 -10.61
CA LYS A 371 9.95 3.34 -11.82
C LYS A 371 8.81 2.33 -11.93
N GLN A 372 7.61 2.80 -12.26
CA GLN A 372 6.49 1.94 -12.61
C GLN A 372 6.11 2.24 -14.05
N PHE A 373 5.56 1.25 -14.75
CA PHE A 373 5.03 1.44 -16.09
C PHE A 373 3.66 0.77 -16.22
N VAL A 374 2.99 1.08 -17.32
CA VAL A 374 1.77 0.41 -17.78
C VAL A 374 2.00 0.01 -19.23
N ILE A 375 1.52 -1.17 -19.59
CA ILE A 375 1.43 -1.63 -20.97
C ILE A 375 -0.04 -1.51 -21.39
N VAL A 376 -0.27 -0.98 -22.59
CA VAL A 376 -1.59 -0.81 -23.19
C VAL A 376 -1.61 -1.55 -24.52
N ASP A 377 -2.33 -2.66 -24.57
CA ASP A 377 -2.38 -3.55 -25.74
C ASP A 377 -3.55 -3.25 -26.71
N SER A 378 -4.46 -2.34 -26.36
CA SER A 378 -5.55 -1.94 -27.26
C SER A 378 -5.00 -1.06 -28.38
N ARG A 379 -5.04 -1.60 -29.60
CA ARG A 379 -4.60 -0.93 -30.83
C ARG A 379 -5.29 0.43 -31.02
N GLU A 380 -6.60 0.47 -30.84
CA GLU A 380 -7.41 1.68 -31.03
C GLU A 380 -6.96 2.78 -30.05
N LEU A 381 -6.78 2.43 -28.77
CA LEU A 381 -6.29 3.38 -27.77
C LEU A 381 -4.87 3.86 -28.08
N VAL A 382 -3.99 3.00 -28.60
CA VAL A 382 -2.64 3.39 -29.02
C VAL A 382 -2.71 4.43 -30.15
N GLU A 383 -3.55 4.19 -31.17
CA GLU A 383 -3.75 5.11 -32.29
C GLU A 383 -4.31 6.45 -31.82
N TRP A 384 -5.31 6.45 -30.95
CA TRP A 384 -5.85 7.67 -30.33
C TRP A 384 -4.83 8.43 -29.50
N CYS A 385 -3.99 7.73 -28.72
CA CYS A 385 -2.92 8.37 -27.96
C CYS A 385 -1.87 8.99 -28.88
N ARG A 386 -1.53 8.33 -30.00
CA ARG A 386 -0.59 8.84 -31.00
C ARG A 386 -1.14 10.10 -31.67
N TRP A 387 -2.39 10.07 -32.10
CA TRP A 387 -3.07 11.24 -32.66
C TRP A 387 -3.14 12.40 -31.65
N TRP A 388 -3.50 12.11 -30.40
CA TRP A 388 -3.63 13.13 -29.35
C TRP A 388 -2.30 13.81 -29.00
N THR A 389 -1.20 13.06 -29.04
CA THR A 389 0.15 13.55 -28.71
C THR A 389 0.87 14.18 -29.89
N GLN A 390 0.32 14.06 -31.11
CA GLN A 390 0.89 14.65 -32.31
C GLN A 390 1.08 16.17 -32.17
N GLY A 391 2.29 16.63 -32.50
CA GLY A 391 2.69 18.04 -32.43
C GLY A 391 2.99 18.57 -31.02
N LYS A 392 2.79 17.78 -29.96
CA LYS A 392 3.17 18.17 -28.59
C LYS A 392 4.65 17.83 -28.31
N LYS A 393 5.33 18.64 -27.50
CA LYS A 393 6.72 18.39 -27.10
C LYS A 393 6.78 17.37 -25.96
N PRO A 394 7.88 16.60 -25.80
CA PRO A 394 8.00 15.60 -24.74
C PRO A 394 7.79 16.13 -23.32
N LYS A 395 8.09 17.42 -23.08
CA LYS A 395 7.91 18.08 -21.78
C LYS A 395 6.46 18.51 -21.52
N ASP A 396 5.61 18.56 -22.53
CA ASP A 396 4.24 19.03 -22.40
C ASP A 396 3.41 18.01 -21.61
N ARG A 397 2.41 18.51 -20.89
CA ARG A 397 1.45 17.61 -20.22
C ARG A 397 0.67 16.85 -21.26
N PHE A 398 0.41 15.57 -20.98
CA PHE A 398 -0.48 14.75 -21.79
C PHE A 398 -1.88 15.38 -21.82
N LEU A 399 -2.37 15.78 -20.63
CA LEU A 399 -3.62 16.52 -20.47
C LEU A 399 -3.36 18.02 -20.27
N SER A 400 -3.96 18.82 -21.13
CA SER A 400 -4.00 20.29 -21.03
C SER A 400 -5.09 20.79 -20.05
N LEU A 401 -5.64 19.90 -19.20
CA LEU A 401 -6.77 20.18 -18.31
C LEU A 401 -6.42 19.86 -16.85
N SER A 402 -6.99 20.63 -15.92
CA SER A 402 -6.83 20.35 -14.49
C SER A 402 -7.65 19.13 -14.09
N ARG A 403 -7.20 18.39 -13.06
CA ARG A 403 -7.99 17.26 -12.50
C ARG A 403 -9.42 17.66 -12.10
N ARG A 404 -9.62 18.90 -11.62
CA ARG A 404 -10.96 19.40 -11.30
C ARG A 404 -11.83 19.48 -12.55
N ARG A 405 -11.32 20.10 -13.62
CA ARG A 405 -12.02 20.19 -14.91
C ARG A 405 -12.28 18.81 -15.50
N TRP A 406 -11.32 17.90 -15.41
CA TRP A 406 -11.49 16.50 -15.82
C TRP A 406 -12.66 15.82 -15.12
N SER A 407 -12.77 16.02 -13.80
CA SER A 407 -13.87 15.47 -13.01
C SER A 407 -15.20 16.12 -13.36
N GLN A 408 -15.22 17.39 -13.75
CA GLN A 408 -16.44 18.08 -14.20
C GLN A 408 -16.91 17.52 -15.55
N LEU A 409 -16.00 17.34 -16.51
CA LEU A 409 -16.32 16.74 -17.82
C LEU A 409 -16.85 15.31 -17.68
N LEU A 410 -16.35 14.55 -16.70
CA LEU A 410 -16.92 13.24 -16.37
C LEU A 410 -18.39 13.37 -15.92
N VAL A 411 -18.68 14.31 -15.01
CA VAL A 411 -20.04 14.54 -14.51
C VAL A 411 -20.95 15.01 -15.64
N GLU A 412 -20.53 15.99 -16.45
CA GLU A 412 -21.28 16.47 -17.62
C GLU A 412 -21.56 15.32 -18.62
N GLY A 413 -20.58 14.47 -18.90
CA GLY A 413 -20.76 13.31 -19.78
C GLY A 413 -21.73 12.27 -19.21
N LEU A 414 -21.71 12.06 -17.89
CA LEU A 414 -22.63 11.15 -17.21
C LEU A 414 -24.05 11.73 -17.13
N GLU A 415 -24.20 13.04 -16.97
CA GLU A 415 -25.48 13.74 -17.07
C GLU A 415 -26.10 13.55 -18.44
N ILE A 416 -25.30 13.65 -19.51
CA ILE A 416 -25.75 13.36 -20.87
C ILE A 416 -26.18 11.89 -21.02
N LEU A 417 -25.65 10.95 -20.24
CA LEU A 417 -26.06 9.55 -20.26
C LEU A 417 -27.17 9.21 -19.25
N ASP A 418 -27.72 10.20 -18.54
CA ASP A 418 -28.67 10.03 -17.43
C ASP A 418 -28.12 9.15 -16.29
N LEU A 419 -26.80 9.15 -16.07
CA LEU A 419 -26.08 8.31 -15.10
C LEU A 419 -25.60 9.08 -13.85
N SER A 420 -26.04 10.33 -13.64
CA SER A 420 -25.60 11.16 -12.51
C SER A 420 -25.88 10.53 -11.14
N GLY A 421 -26.97 9.78 -11.01
CA GLY A 421 -27.33 9.08 -9.78
C GLY A 421 -26.47 7.86 -9.45
N CYS A 422 -25.66 7.37 -10.41
CA CYS A 422 -24.87 6.15 -10.23
C CYS A 422 -23.55 6.36 -9.46
N GLY A 423 -23.24 7.57 -9.01
CA GLY A 423 -22.09 7.83 -8.13
C GLY A 423 -20.72 7.57 -8.76
N PHE A 424 -20.61 7.58 -10.10
CA PHE A 424 -19.33 7.40 -10.77
C PHE A 424 -18.38 8.57 -10.51
N THR A 425 -17.10 8.24 -10.34
CA THR A 425 -16.02 9.22 -10.17
C THR A 425 -14.83 8.84 -11.05
N LEU A 426 -13.81 9.69 -11.16
CA LEU A 426 -12.56 9.30 -11.83
C LEU A 426 -11.92 8.04 -11.21
N GLY A 427 -12.18 7.77 -9.93
CA GLY A 427 -11.73 6.55 -9.26
C GLY A 427 -12.44 5.28 -9.76
N SER A 428 -13.64 5.41 -10.32
CA SER A 428 -14.44 4.32 -10.88
C SER A 428 -13.81 3.71 -12.14
N LEU A 429 -13.02 4.49 -12.89
CA LEU A 429 -12.33 4.04 -14.11
C LEU A 429 -11.32 2.95 -13.79
N ARG A 430 -10.48 3.17 -12.76
CA ARG A 430 -9.48 2.18 -12.35
C ARG A 430 -10.11 0.90 -11.80
N GLY A 431 -11.17 1.02 -11.00
CA GLY A 431 -11.91 -0.13 -10.50
C GLY A 431 -12.59 -0.91 -11.64
N GLY A 432 -13.20 -0.17 -12.56
CA GLY A 432 -13.80 -0.71 -13.78
C GLY A 432 -12.83 -1.48 -14.66
N GLY A 433 -11.68 -0.88 -14.96
CA GLY A 433 -10.60 -1.52 -15.71
C GLY A 433 -10.09 -2.80 -15.06
N ALA A 434 -9.96 -2.80 -13.73
CA ALA A 434 -9.57 -4.00 -12.98
C ALA A 434 -10.59 -5.14 -13.13
N CYS A 435 -11.88 -4.81 -13.06
CA CYS A 435 -12.96 -5.78 -13.21
C CYS A 435 -13.03 -6.30 -14.64
N HIS A 436 -12.90 -5.42 -15.63
CA HIS A 436 -12.87 -5.81 -17.04
C HIS A 436 -11.69 -6.74 -17.33
N HIS A 437 -10.47 -6.35 -16.93
CA HIS A 437 -9.28 -7.17 -17.08
C HIS A 437 -9.43 -8.54 -16.40
N PHE A 438 -9.99 -8.59 -15.19
CA PHE A 438 -10.23 -9.87 -14.52
C PHE A 438 -11.26 -10.73 -15.24
N LYS A 439 -12.37 -10.15 -15.73
CA LYS A 439 -13.40 -10.87 -16.47
C LYS A 439 -12.84 -11.50 -17.75
N THR A 440 -11.94 -10.80 -18.44
CA THR A 440 -11.32 -11.26 -19.69
C THR A 440 -10.23 -12.31 -19.43
N GLN A 441 -9.30 -12.02 -18.52
CA GLN A 441 -8.08 -12.84 -18.33
C GLN A 441 -8.25 -13.95 -17.28
N LYS A 442 -9.20 -13.81 -16.36
CA LYS A 442 -9.44 -14.71 -15.19
C LYS A 442 -8.18 -15.03 -14.38
N ASN A 443 -7.17 -14.15 -14.44
CA ASN A 443 -5.86 -14.36 -13.83
C ASN A 443 -5.56 -13.23 -12.84
N LEU A 444 -5.52 -13.57 -11.55
CA LEU A 444 -5.29 -12.62 -10.47
C LEU A 444 -3.85 -12.08 -10.45
N GLY A 445 -2.87 -12.91 -10.85
CA GLY A 445 -1.46 -12.53 -10.91
C GLY A 445 -1.18 -11.48 -11.99
N LEU A 446 -1.71 -11.71 -13.21
CA LEU A 446 -1.64 -10.73 -14.30
C LEU A 446 -2.32 -9.42 -13.92
N LEU A 447 -3.50 -9.50 -13.32
CA LEU A 447 -4.20 -8.31 -12.83
C LEU A 447 -3.40 -7.56 -11.74
N GLN A 448 -2.81 -8.30 -10.81
CA GLN A 448 -1.98 -7.72 -9.76
C GLN A 448 -0.79 -6.96 -10.34
N PHE A 449 -0.13 -7.55 -11.34
CA PHE A 449 0.98 -6.94 -12.07
C PHE A 449 0.51 -5.69 -12.82
N ALA A 450 -0.48 -5.81 -13.71
CA ALA A 450 -0.97 -4.72 -14.55
C ALA A 450 -1.49 -3.52 -13.72
N GLY A 451 -2.26 -3.78 -12.67
CA GLY A 451 -2.71 -2.71 -11.78
C GLY A 451 -1.71 -2.32 -10.70
N ARG A 452 -0.51 -2.91 -10.64
CA ARG A 452 0.58 -2.53 -9.72
C ARG A 452 0.16 -2.59 -8.25
N TRP A 453 -0.58 -3.63 -7.85
CA TRP A 453 -0.95 -3.86 -6.45
C TRP A 453 0.13 -4.65 -5.71
N ARG A 454 0.53 -4.14 -4.55
CA ARG A 454 1.55 -4.79 -3.71
C ARG A 454 1.04 -6.06 -3.01
N ARG A 455 -0.25 -6.10 -2.68
CA ARG A 455 -0.85 -7.16 -1.86
C ARG A 455 -2.07 -7.75 -2.57
N PRO A 456 -2.14 -9.08 -2.79
CA PRO A 456 -3.29 -9.74 -3.41
C PRO A 456 -4.59 -9.55 -2.63
N GLU A 457 -4.52 -9.41 -1.31
CA GLU A 457 -5.71 -9.26 -0.46
C GLU A 457 -6.47 -7.97 -0.76
N THR A 458 -5.74 -6.91 -1.11
CA THR A 458 -6.36 -5.65 -1.53
C THR A 458 -7.19 -5.86 -2.79
N LEU A 459 -6.71 -6.69 -3.72
CA LEU A 459 -7.35 -6.98 -4.99
C LEU A 459 -8.64 -7.81 -4.82
N ARG A 460 -8.65 -8.74 -3.87
CA ARG A 460 -9.84 -9.57 -3.58
C ARG A 460 -11.03 -8.73 -3.12
N HIS A 461 -10.80 -7.75 -2.23
CA HIS A 461 -11.86 -6.81 -1.83
C HIS A 461 -12.37 -5.99 -3.02
N TYR A 462 -11.47 -5.50 -3.87
CA TYR A 462 -11.88 -4.78 -5.09
C TYR A 462 -12.75 -5.64 -5.99
N LEU A 463 -12.42 -6.92 -6.20
CA LEU A 463 -13.16 -7.78 -7.12
C LEU A 463 -14.49 -8.25 -6.53
N GLN A 464 -14.55 -8.62 -5.24
CA GLN A 464 -15.79 -9.10 -4.62
C GLN A 464 -16.83 -7.97 -4.54
N ASP A 465 -16.44 -6.77 -4.12
CA ASP A 465 -17.34 -5.62 -4.04
C ASP A 465 -17.77 -5.17 -5.45
N ALA A 466 -16.85 -5.17 -6.42
CA ALA A 466 -17.11 -4.65 -7.75
C ALA A 466 -17.85 -5.64 -8.68
N LEU A 467 -17.68 -6.96 -8.49
CA LEU A 467 -18.47 -7.96 -9.22
C LEU A 467 -19.88 -8.12 -8.65
N GLY A 468 -20.09 -7.82 -7.36
CA GLY A 468 -21.42 -7.78 -6.76
C GLY A 468 -22.27 -6.58 -7.21
N ILE A 469 -21.63 -5.47 -7.60
CA ILE A 469 -22.33 -4.25 -8.04
C ILE A 469 -22.53 -4.28 -9.56
N HIS A 470 -23.69 -4.74 -10.01
CA HIS A 470 -24.15 -4.50 -11.37
C HIS A 470 -24.61 -3.04 -11.51
N ALA A 471 -23.70 -2.11 -11.82
CA ALA A 471 -24.05 -0.69 -11.97
C ALA A 471 -25.20 -0.43 -12.97
N LEU A 472 -25.35 -1.29 -14.00
CA LEU A 472 -26.45 -1.22 -14.95
C LEU A 472 -27.81 -1.63 -14.34
N SER A 473 -27.85 -2.49 -13.32
CA SER A 473 -29.11 -2.86 -12.66
C SER A 473 -29.69 -1.69 -11.85
N GLN A 474 -28.83 -0.78 -11.39
CA GLN A 474 -29.21 0.44 -10.67
C GLN A 474 -29.44 1.64 -11.61
N ALA A 475 -29.17 1.51 -12.91
CA ALA A 475 -29.38 2.58 -13.87
C ALA A 475 -30.88 2.77 -14.17
N PRO A 476 -31.38 4.03 -14.22
CA PRO A 476 -32.76 4.33 -14.63
C PRO A 476 -33.10 3.77 -16.02
N PRO A 477 -34.38 3.49 -16.32
CA PRO A 477 -34.79 3.04 -17.66
C PRO A 477 -34.37 3.99 -18.79
N SER A 478 -34.43 5.31 -18.56
CA SER A 478 -33.97 6.31 -19.53
C SER A 478 -32.48 6.17 -19.84
N ALA A 479 -31.65 6.00 -18.81
CA ALA A 479 -30.22 5.79 -18.95
C ALA A 479 -29.91 4.53 -19.75
N ARG A 480 -30.65 3.43 -19.53
CA ARG A 480 -30.46 2.19 -20.29
C ARG A 480 -30.79 2.35 -21.77
N ALA A 481 -31.92 3.00 -22.09
CA ALA A 481 -32.29 3.27 -23.48
C ALA A 481 -31.26 4.16 -24.18
N LYS A 482 -30.77 5.19 -23.48
CA LYS A 482 -29.76 6.13 -24.00
C LYS A 482 -28.41 5.46 -24.21
N LEU A 483 -27.99 4.60 -23.30
CA LEU A 483 -26.78 3.80 -23.46
C LEU A 483 -26.86 2.89 -24.69
N LEU A 484 -28.00 2.21 -24.91
CA LEU A 484 -28.20 1.39 -26.11
C LEU A 484 -28.06 2.21 -27.39
N GLN A 485 -28.73 3.36 -27.46
CA GLN A 485 -28.65 4.27 -28.61
C GLN A 485 -27.23 4.77 -28.87
N VAL A 486 -26.52 5.22 -27.83
CA VAL A 486 -25.15 5.74 -27.96
C VAL A 486 -24.17 4.62 -28.33
N TYR A 487 -24.43 3.40 -27.87
CA TYR A 487 -23.55 2.26 -28.12
C TYR A 487 -23.46 1.89 -29.60
N GLU A 488 -24.51 2.15 -30.40
CA GLU A 488 -24.49 1.97 -31.85
C GLU A 488 -23.38 2.79 -32.54
N GLN A 489 -22.94 3.88 -31.91
CA GLN A 489 -21.92 4.79 -32.43
C GLN A 489 -20.50 4.45 -31.96
N VAL A 490 -20.32 3.38 -31.17
CA VAL A 490 -19.00 2.91 -30.70
C VAL A 490 -18.01 2.60 -31.82
N PRO A 491 -18.41 2.13 -33.03
CA PRO A 491 -17.48 1.96 -34.14
C PRO A 491 -16.71 3.23 -34.52
N LEU A 492 -17.21 4.43 -34.20
CA LEU A 492 -16.49 5.70 -34.38
C LEU A 492 -15.20 5.81 -33.54
N LEU A 493 -15.03 4.96 -32.52
CA LEU A 493 -13.83 4.93 -31.70
C LEU A 493 -12.71 4.08 -32.30
N THR A 494 -12.96 3.35 -33.40
CA THR A 494 -11.99 2.42 -33.99
C THR A 494 -10.73 3.14 -34.48
N THR A 495 -10.90 4.31 -35.07
CA THR A 495 -9.78 5.11 -35.59
C THR A 495 -9.97 6.60 -35.26
N PRO A 496 -8.87 7.33 -34.97
CA PRO A 496 -8.93 8.78 -34.82
C PRO A 496 -9.23 9.48 -36.17
N PRO A 497 -9.65 10.76 -36.15
CA PRO A 497 -9.83 11.53 -37.38
C PRO A 497 -8.56 11.56 -38.22
N PRO A 498 -8.66 11.49 -39.57
CA PRO A 498 -7.49 11.51 -40.45
C PRO A 498 -6.75 12.85 -40.41
N SER A 499 -7.45 13.94 -40.10
CA SER A 499 -6.85 15.27 -39.95
C SER A 499 -6.02 15.35 -38.67
N ALA A 500 -4.86 16.02 -38.76
CA ALA A 500 -4.01 16.28 -37.61
C ALA A 500 -4.79 17.05 -36.53
N ARG A 501 -4.58 16.70 -35.26
CA ARG A 501 -5.23 17.38 -34.14
C ARG A 501 -5.14 18.92 -34.23
N ALA A 502 -3.97 19.43 -34.59
CA ALA A 502 -3.71 20.87 -34.68
C ALA A 502 -4.53 21.58 -35.77
N SER A 503 -4.94 20.88 -36.84
CA SER A 503 -5.80 21.49 -37.88
C SER A 503 -7.27 21.49 -37.51
N LEU A 504 -7.65 20.77 -36.46
CA LEU A 504 -9.02 20.66 -35.98
C LEU A 504 -9.28 21.47 -34.70
N LEU A 505 -8.26 22.01 -34.04
CA LEU A 505 -8.40 22.91 -32.90
C LEU A 505 -8.55 24.35 -33.39
#